data_AF-A0A7X7T928-F1
#
_entry.id   AF-A0A7X7T928-F1
#
_cell.length_a   1.000
_cell.length_b   1.000
_cell.length_c   1.000
_cell.angle_alpha   90.00
_cell.angle_beta   90.00
_cell.angle_gamma   90.00
#
_symmetry.space_group_name_H-M   'P 1'
#
loop_
_entity.id
_entity.type
_entity.pdbx_description
1 polymer ?
#
loop_
_entity_poly.entity_id
_entity_poly.type
_entity_poly.pdbx_seq_one_letter_code
_entity_poly.pdbx_strand_id
1 'polypeptide(L)'
;MNTRKIMIGLSVGILPALLAVGAEAQVYRQFRTGGSKMSAPNQEKLQREFEAKAEAWKKQADMETEKRKQQMIQEAAQRNRDMGRQRDEAIRTALGISEEQWKTIYPKFNRVRDLAQQAKYGITIVTFNAFGGSGESVQTSGSDSGRPVRGGGTRRSASGGTGGGFVSGGGSSGVIVNGKEWNSTEDPNESGTGSWSKSGWKWTRPSDNKKTGEMNDVERAAESLLNTLEKGSGQPDEIQKKVTVLRESRIAATRQLPEAQKELREVLTDEQEAMVVLMGYLD
;
A
#
# COMPACT_ATOMS: atom_id res chain seq x y z
N MET A 1 30.08 -19.73 -3.27
CA MET A 1 30.75 -19.01 -2.16
C MET A 1 30.62 -17.50 -2.43
N ASN A 2 30.36 -16.69 -1.40
CA ASN A 2 30.14 -15.22 -1.40
C ASN A 2 28.69 -14.71 -1.51
N THR A 3 27.90 -14.84 -0.43
CA THR A 3 26.72 -14.00 -0.18
C THR A 3 26.35 -13.99 1.31
N ARG A 4 27.15 -13.33 2.17
CA ARG A 4 26.75 -13.01 3.56
C ARG A 4 27.47 -11.77 4.11
N LYS A 5 27.16 -10.56 3.61
CA LYS A 5 27.62 -9.29 4.22
C LYS A 5 26.71 -8.08 3.90
N ILE A 6 25.40 -8.14 4.11
CA ILE A 6 24.58 -6.91 4.14
C ILE A 6 23.40 -7.13 5.10
N MET A 7 23.51 -6.68 6.36
CA MET A 7 22.37 -6.27 7.22
C MET A 7 22.85 -5.96 8.66
N ILE A 8 23.56 -4.84 8.86
CA ILE A 8 23.73 -4.18 10.18
C ILE A 8 23.73 -2.65 9.97
N GLY A 9 22.75 -2.12 9.24
CA GLY A 9 22.76 -0.71 8.80
C GLY A 9 21.59 0.17 9.25
N LEU A 10 20.62 -0.33 10.01
CA LEU A 10 19.35 0.40 10.22
C LEU A 10 19.02 0.79 11.68
N SER A 11 19.88 0.50 12.66
CA SER A 11 19.59 0.82 14.07
C SER A 11 20.31 2.06 14.64
N VAL A 12 21.16 2.74 13.88
CA VAL A 12 22.07 3.78 14.43
C VAL A 12 21.50 5.20 14.39
N GLY A 13 20.41 5.45 13.65
CA GLY A 13 19.90 6.82 13.42
C GLY A 13 18.91 7.38 14.47
N ILE A 14 18.15 6.53 15.17
CA ILE A 14 17.05 7.00 16.05
C ILE A 14 17.52 7.27 17.48
N LEU A 15 18.54 6.53 17.96
CA LEU A 15 19.11 6.69 19.30
C LEU A 15 19.78 8.06 19.57
N PRO A 16 20.53 8.70 18.65
CA PRO A 16 21.15 9.99 18.95
C PRO A 16 20.15 11.15 19.08
N ALA A 17 19.00 11.11 18.38
CA ALA A 17 18.01 12.19 18.44
C ALA A 17 17.28 12.26 19.80
N LEU A 18 16.90 11.11 20.37
CA LEU A 18 16.29 11.04 21.71
C LEU A 18 17.31 11.33 22.83
N LEU A 19 18.58 10.99 22.63
CA LEU A 19 19.65 11.31 23.57
C LEU A 19 20.01 12.80 23.56
N ALA A 20 19.94 13.50 22.41
CA ALA A 20 20.22 14.93 22.33
C ALA A 20 19.19 15.77 23.11
N VAL A 21 17.89 15.45 22.99
CA VAL A 21 16.83 16.14 23.75
C VAL A 21 16.90 15.82 25.25
N GLY A 22 17.25 14.58 25.61
CA GLY A 22 17.44 14.17 27.01
C GLY A 22 18.65 14.84 27.68
N ALA A 23 19.77 15.00 26.95
CA ALA A 23 20.98 15.62 27.46
C ALA A 23 20.82 17.14 27.68
N GLU A 24 20.15 17.86 26.77
CA GLU A 24 19.87 19.30 26.97
C GLU A 24 18.86 19.54 28.11
N ALA A 25 17.89 18.64 28.31
CA ALA A 25 16.95 18.73 29.44
C ALA A 25 17.62 18.51 30.81
N GLN A 26 18.69 17.69 30.87
CA GLN A 26 19.49 17.50 32.08
C GLN A 26 20.31 18.74 32.44
N VAL A 27 20.88 19.43 31.44
CA VAL A 27 21.57 20.72 31.64
C VAL A 27 20.60 21.76 32.22
N TYR A 28 19.36 21.83 31.70
CA TYR A 28 18.35 22.76 32.21
C TYR A 28 17.90 22.46 33.66
N ARG A 29 17.87 21.19 34.08
CA ARG A 29 17.57 20.83 35.48
C ARG A 29 18.69 21.26 36.44
N GLN A 30 19.96 21.14 36.07
CA GLN A 30 21.08 21.53 36.92
C GLN A 30 21.16 23.06 37.12
N PHE A 31 20.77 23.86 36.13
CA PHE A 31 20.72 25.33 36.25
C PHE A 31 19.60 25.84 37.15
N ARG A 32 18.53 25.06 37.40
CA ARG A 32 17.40 25.49 38.24
C ARG A 32 17.68 25.36 39.75
N THR A 33 18.64 24.53 40.15
CA THR A 33 18.95 24.28 41.58
C THR A 33 20.15 25.07 42.10
N GLY A 34 20.99 25.65 41.23
CA GLY A 34 22.11 26.51 41.63
C GLY A 34 21.73 27.99 41.61
N GLY A 35 21.48 28.59 42.78
CA GLY A 35 20.87 29.92 42.97
C GLY A 35 21.66 31.17 42.53
N SER A 36 22.32 31.14 41.37
CA SER A 36 22.91 32.35 40.78
C SER A 36 21.86 33.09 39.96
N LYS A 37 21.38 34.23 40.47
CA LYS A 37 20.37 35.08 39.81
C LYS A 37 20.97 35.69 38.54
N MET A 38 20.86 35.01 37.40
CA MET A 38 21.08 35.64 36.09
C MET A 38 20.11 36.81 35.94
N SER A 39 20.62 37.94 35.43
CA SER A 39 19.84 39.14 35.13
C SER A 39 18.68 38.80 34.16
N ALA A 40 17.47 39.26 34.47
CA ALA A 40 16.25 39.05 33.67
C ALA A 40 16.41 39.25 32.14
N PRO A 41 17.10 40.30 31.62
CA PRO A 41 17.32 40.46 30.18
C PRO A 41 18.09 39.32 29.51
N ASN A 42 18.94 38.59 30.23
CA ASN A 42 19.65 37.43 29.66
C ASN A 42 18.75 36.19 29.56
N GLN A 43 17.68 36.10 30.36
CA GLN A 43 16.74 34.97 30.30
C GLN A 43 15.86 35.04 29.06
N GLU A 44 15.35 36.23 28.71
CA GLU A 44 14.49 36.41 27.55
C GLU A 44 15.24 36.12 26.24
N LYS A 45 16.51 36.56 26.16
CA LYS A 45 17.36 36.25 25.01
C LYS A 45 17.56 34.75 24.83
N LEU A 46 17.86 34.03 25.91
CA LEU A 46 18.05 32.58 25.88
C LEU A 46 16.77 31.83 25.49
N GLN A 47 15.61 32.28 25.96
CA GLN A 47 14.31 31.71 25.57
C GLN A 47 14.04 31.88 24.08
N ARG A 48 14.26 33.09 23.54
CA ARG A 48 14.09 33.35 22.09
C ARG A 48 15.05 32.52 21.24
N GLU A 49 16.31 32.35 21.68
CA GLU A 49 17.28 31.50 20.99
C GLU A 49 16.84 30.02 21.02
N PHE A 50 16.30 29.54 22.14
CA PHE A 50 15.81 28.18 22.26
C PHE A 50 14.57 27.92 21.40
N GLU A 51 13.61 28.84 21.41
CA GLU A 51 12.41 28.78 20.57
C GLU A 51 12.77 28.78 19.08
N ALA A 52 13.66 29.69 18.65
CA ALA A 52 14.15 29.74 17.29
C ALA A 52 14.85 28.44 16.86
N LYS A 53 15.65 27.84 17.76
CA LYS A 53 16.31 26.54 17.52
C LYS A 53 15.30 25.40 17.43
N ALA A 54 14.30 25.38 18.32
CA ALA A 54 13.23 24.37 18.31
C ALA A 54 12.38 24.46 17.03
N GLU A 55 12.03 25.67 16.58
CA GLU A 55 11.32 25.89 15.32
C GLU A 55 12.16 25.46 14.11
N ALA A 56 13.45 25.80 14.08
CA ALA A 56 14.36 25.39 13.02
C ALA A 56 14.48 23.86 12.95
N TRP A 57 14.58 23.19 14.11
CA TRP A 57 14.63 21.73 14.18
C TRP A 57 13.32 21.09 13.70
N LYS A 58 12.16 21.62 14.11
CA LYS A 58 10.85 21.14 13.65
C LYS A 58 10.73 21.24 12.13
N LYS A 59 11.06 22.39 11.55
CA LYS A 59 11.07 22.59 10.08
C LYS A 59 12.01 21.60 9.39
N GLN A 60 13.19 21.34 9.96
CA GLN A 60 14.13 20.37 9.41
C GLN A 60 13.59 18.94 9.45
N ALA A 61 12.97 18.54 10.56
CA ALA A 61 12.33 17.22 10.70
C ALA A 61 11.15 17.04 9.73
N ASP A 62 10.34 18.08 9.54
CA ASP A 62 9.21 18.06 8.59
C ASP A 62 9.73 17.93 7.15
N MET A 63 10.76 18.70 6.78
CA MET A 63 11.42 18.59 5.46
C MET A 63 12.03 17.21 5.21
N GLU A 64 12.69 16.62 6.22
CA GLU A 64 13.27 15.28 6.11
C GLU A 64 12.18 14.21 5.95
N THR A 65 11.09 14.33 6.71
CA THR A 65 9.94 13.43 6.63
C THR A 65 9.30 13.49 5.25
N GLU A 66 9.08 14.68 4.70
CA GLU A 66 8.52 14.85 3.36
C GLU A 66 9.46 14.31 2.28
N LYS A 67 10.77 14.57 2.38
CA LYS A 67 11.77 14.00 1.47
C LYS A 67 11.77 12.47 1.50
N ARG A 68 11.68 11.87 2.69
CA ARG A 68 11.62 10.41 2.87
C ARG A 68 10.34 9.83 2.28
N LYS A 69 9.20 10.51 2.46
CA LYS A 69 7.92 10.13 1.86
C LYS A 69 8.00 10.17 0.33
N GLN A 70 8.57 11.22 -0.25
CA GLN A 70 8.77 11.33 -1.69
C GLN A 70 9.69 10.22 -2.23
N GLN A 71 10.78 9.91 -1.53
CA GLN A 71 11.68 8.82 -1.89
C GLN A 71 10.96 7.46 -1.86
N MET A 72 10.15 7.21 -0.83
CA MET A 72 9.36 5.98 -0.71
C MET A 72 8.35 5.84 -1.85
N ILE A 73 7.64 6.92 -2.21
CA ILE A 73 6.69 6.91 -3.35
C ILE A 73 7.42 6.61 -4.66
N GLN A 74 8.59 7.21 -4.88
CA GLN A 74 9.39 6.96 -6.08
C GLN A 74 9.90 5.51 -6.15
N GLU A 75 10.40 4.99 -5.03
CA GLU A 75 10.86 3.60 -4.94
C GLU A 75 9.70 2.62 -5.16
N ALA A 76 8.54 2.87 -4.54
CA ALA A 76 7.35 2.04 -4.73
C ALA A 76 6.88 2.06 -6.19
N ALA A 77 6.86 3.24 -6.82
CA ALA A 77 6.51 3.36 -8.24
C ALA A 77 7.51 2.62 -9.14
N GLN A 78 8.80 2.67 -8.83
CA GLN A 78 9.82 1.90 -9.55
C GLN A 78 9.64 0.40 -9.35
N ARG A 79 9.47 -0.05 -8.10
CA ARG A 79 9.22 -1.45 -7.76
C ARG A 79 7.98 -1.98 -8.47
N ASN A 80 6.89 -1.21 -8.54
CA ASN A 80 5.68 -1.61 -9.27
C ASN A 80 5.93 -1.74 -10.78
N ARG A 81 6.72 -0.85 -11.38
CA ARG A 81 7.13 -0.98 -12.80
C ARG A 81 7.97 -2.23 -13.04
N ASP A 82 8.93 -2.50 -12.16
CA ASP A 82 9.83 -3.66 -12.26
C ASP A 82 9.06 -4.97 -12.07
N MET A 83 8.12 -5.02 -11.12
CA MET A 83 7.23 -6.17 -10.91
C MET A 83 6.33 -6.42 -12.13
N GLY A 84 5.84 -5.36 -12.79
CA GLY A 84 5.08 -5.47 -14.03
C GLY A 84 5.90 -6.12 -15.14
N ARG A 85 7.15 -5.66 -15.33
CA ARG A 85 8.09 -6.24 -16.30
C ARG A 85 8.40 -7.69 -15.99
N GLN A 86 8.71 -8.02 -14.73
CA GLN A 86 8.99 -9.39 -14.32
C GLN A 86 7.80 -10.32 -14.55
N ARG A 87 6.57 -9.86 -14.29
CA ARG A 87 5.35 -10.63 -14.58
C ARG A 87 5.20 -10.88 -16.07
N ASP A 88 5.38 -9.87 -16.91
CA ASP A 88 5.25 -9.99 -18.36
C ASP A 88 6.36 -10.90 -18.94
N GLU A 89 7.59 -10.82 -18.43
CA GLU A 89 8.69 -11.71 -18.78
C GLU A 89 8.46 -13.16 -18.33
N ALA A 90 7.89 -13.37 -17.14
CA ALA A 90 7.53 -14.69 -16.64
C ALA A 90 6.45 -15.34 -17.51
N ILE A 91 5.43 -14.57 -17.92
CA ILE A 91 4.38 -15.05 -18.85
C ILE A 91 5.00 -15.39 -20.21
N ARG A 92 5.83 -14.51 -20.78
CA ARG A 92 6.52 -14.79 -22.05
C ARG A 92 7.33 -16.08 -21.98
N THR A 93 8.08 -16.28 -20.89
CA THR A 93 8.90 -17.46 -20.65
C THR A 93 8.04 -18.72 -20.49
N ALA A 94 6.94 -18.64 -19.72
CA ALA A 94 6.02 -19.74 -19.52
C ALA A 94 5.33 -20.19 -20.83
N LEU A 95 5.10 -19.26 -21.75
CA LEU A 95 4.53 -19.55 -23.07
C LEU A 95 5.57 -20.00 -24.11
N GLY A 96 6.87 -19.94 -23.79
CA GLY A 96 7.94 -20.28 -24.73
C GLY A 96 7.99 -19.37 -25.97
N ILE A 97 7.51 -18.13 -25.86
CA ILE A 97 7.34 -17.21 -27.00
C ILE A 97 8.62 -16.39 -27.25
N SER A 98 9.00 -16.21 -28.51
CA SER A 98 10.11 -15.33 -28.89
C SER A 98 9.78 -13.85 -28.65
N GLU A 99 10.78 -12.97 -28.61
CA GLU A 99 10.51 -11.53 -28.43
C GLU A 99 9.69 -10.92 -29.57
N GLU A 100 9.89 -11.39 -30.80
CA GLU A 100 9.16 -10.91 -31.98
C GLU A 100 7.69 -11.33 -31.95
N GLN A 101 7.41 -12.60 -31.61
CA GLN A 101 6.05 -13.08 -31.41
C GLN A 101 5.39 -12.37 -30.22
N TRP A 102 6.13 -12.11 -29.14
CA TRP A 102 5.63 -11.40 -27.98
C TRP A 102 5.14 -9.99 -28.33
N LYS A 103 5.83 -9.27 -29.22
CA LYS A 103 5.36 -7.94 -29.70
C LYS A 103 3.97 -7.99 -30.35
N THR A 104 3.60 -9.12 -30.95
CA THR A 104 2.28 -9.33 -31.57
C THR A 104 1.23 -9.80 -30.56
N ILE A 105 1.60 -10.71 -29.66
CA ILE A 105 0.70 -11.33 -28.68
C ILE A 105 0.40 -10.38 -27.50
N TYR A 106 1.40 -9.64 -27.03
CA TYR A 106 1.31 -8.78 -25.85
C TYR A 106 0.14 -7.79 -25.86
N PRO A 107 -0.10 -6.97 -26.91
CA PRO A 107 -1.22 -6.03 -26.89
C PRO A 107 -2.58 -6.71 -26.77
N LYS A 108 -2.77 -7.86 -27.42
CA LYS A 108 -4.02 -8.65 -27.36
C LYS A 108 -4.20 -9.31 -25.99
N PHE A 109 -3.13 -9.88 -25.46
CA PHE A 109 -3.11 -10.45 -24.11
C PHE A 109 -3.41 -9.38 -23.04
N ASN A 110 -2.79 -8.20 -23.16
CA ASN A 110 -3.03 -7.09 -22.24
C ASN A 110 -4.48 -6.59 -22.32
N ARG A 111 -5.07 -6.53 -23.53
CA ARG A 111 -6.49 -6.19 -23.70
C ARG A 111 -7.42 -7.17 -22.97
N VAL A 112 -7.17 -8.48 -23.08
CA VAL A 112 -7.93 -9.51 -22.33
C VAL A 112 -7.75 -9.34 -20.83
N ARG A 113 -6.51 -9.16 -20.36
CA ARG A 113 -6.19 -8.93 -18.94
C ARG A 113 -6.93 -7.71 -18.39
N ASP A 114 -6.90 -6.60 -19.11
CA ASP A 114 -7.51 -5.33 -18.71
C ASP A 114 -9.05 -5.43 -18.68
N LEU A 115 -9.65 -6.06 -19.69
CA LEU A 115 -11.11 -6.28 -19.74
C LEU A 115 -11.58 -7.25 -18.66
N ALA A 116 -10.83 -8.34 -18.42
CA ALA A 116 -11.12 -9.29 -17.34
C ALA A 116 -11.02 -8.62 -15.97
N GLN A 117 -10.01 -7.77 -15.76
CA GLN A 117 -9.88 -6.98 -14.54
C GLN A 117 -11.01 -5.96 -14.39
N GLN A 118 -11.41 -5.26 -15.47
CA GLN A 118 -12.52 -4.31 -15.47
C GLN A 118 -13.87 -4.98 -15.17
N ALA A 119 -14.13 -6.14 -15.75
CA ALA A 119 -15.34 -6.92 -15.50
C ALA A 119 -15.44 -7.36 -14.02
N LYS A 120 -14.30 -7.74 -13.43
CA LYS A 120 -14.19 -8.17 -12.02
C LYS A 120 -13.87 -7.05 -11.03
N TYR A 121 -13.75 -5.79 -11.50
CA TYR A 121 -13.20 -4.71 -10.69
C TYR A 121 -14.02 -4.48 -9.42
N GLY A 122 -13.45 -4.82 -8.26
CA GLY A 122 -14.00 -4.53 -6.94
C GLY A 122 -13.19 -3.41 -6.27
N ILE A 123 -13.87 -2.49 -5.57
CA ILE A 123 -13.18 -1.53 -4.71
C ILE A 123 -12.79 -2.30 -3.45
N THR A 124 -11.51 -2.59 -3.29
CA THR A 124 -10.99 -3.28 -2.11
C THR A 124 -10.90 -2.30 -0.94
N ILE A 125 -11.28 -2.77 0.25
CA ILE A 125 -11.07 -2.03 1.48
C ILE A 125 -9.69 -2.39 2.02
N VAL A 126 -8.86 -1.38 2.30
CA VAL A 126 -7.56 -1.59 2.96
C VAL A 126 -7.70 -1.20 4.42
N THR A 127 -7.46 -2.17 5.30
CA THR A 127 -7.28 -1.95 6.75
C THR A 127 -5.85 -1.54 7.01
N PHE A 128 -5.64 -0.30 7.44
CA PHE A 128 -4.40 0.05 8.11
C PHE A 128 -4.56 -0.28 9.58
N ASN A 129 -4.20 -1.51 9.98
CA ASN A 129 -4.08 -1.82 11.39
C ASN A 129 -2.94 -0.96 11.96
N ALA A 130 -3.31 0.08 12.71
CA ALA A 130 -2.39 0.96 13.43
C ALA A 130 -1.64 0.26 14.58
N PHE A 131 -1.94 -1.02 14.85
CA PHE A 131 -1.21 -1.84 15.79
C PHE A 131 -0.02 -2.50 15.09
N GLY A 132 1.14 -1.85 15.25
CA GLY A 132 2.39 -2.13 14.58
C GLY A 132 2.80 -3.60 14.53
N GLY A 133 3.15 -4.02 13.31
CA GLY A 133 3.80 -5.28 13.02
C GLY A 133 4.13 -5.31 11.55
N SER A 134 5.36 -4.91 11.21
CA SER A 134 5.95 -4.99 9.89
C SER A 134 5.73 -6.37 9.26
N GLY A 135 4.75 -6.45 8.36
CA GLY A 135 4.30 -7.68 7.74
C GLY A 135 3.15 -7.37 6.83
N GLU A 136 3.41 -6.58 5.79
CA GLU A 136 2.48 -6.22 4.74
C GLU A 136 2.14 -7.46 3.89
N SER A 137 1.39 -8.41 4.49
CA SER A 137 0.62 -9.37 3.71
C SER A 137 -0.68 -8.65 3.35
N VAL A 138 -0.75 -8.12 2.13
CA VAL A 138 -2.03 -7.82 1.50
C VAL A 138 -2.79 -9.15 1.45
N GLN A 139 -3.65 -9.41 2.44
CA GLN A 139 -4.69 -10.41 2.29
C GLN A 139 -5.67 -9.81 1.29
N THR A 140 -5.40 -10.05 0.02
CA THR A 140 -6.42 -9.97 -1.01
C THR A 140 -7.51 -10.95 -0.58
N SER A 141 -8.56 -10.42 0.03
CA SER A 141 -9.82 -11.13 0.20
C SER A 141 -10.41 -11.28 -1.19
N GLY A 142 -9.83 -12.20 -1.97
CA GLY A 142 -10.52 -12.83 -3.08
C GLY A 142 -11.79 -13.40 -2.48
N SER A 143 -12.91 -12.77 -2.83
CA SER A 143 -14.25 -13.25 -2.56
C SER A 143 -14.45 -14.55 -3.34
N ASP A 144 -13.85 -15.63 -2.87
CA ASP A 144 -14.20 -17.00 -3.23
C ASP A 144 -15.45 -17.37 -2.42
N SER A 145 -16.57 -16.81 -2.87
CA SER A 145 -17.89 -17.17 -2.39
C SER A 145 -18.21 -18.59 -2.88
N GLY A 146 -17.95 -19.62 -2.07
CA GLY A 146 -18.45 -20.94 -2.45
C GLY A 146 -18.05 -22.18 -1.67
N ARG A 147 -17.16 -22.14 -0.68
CA ARG A 147 -16.80 -23.34 0.06
C ARG A 147 -17.34 -23.34 1.50
N PRO A 148 -18.36 -24.16 1.81
CA PRO A 148 -18.75 -24.36 3.21
C PRO A 148 -17.58 -25.02 3.94
N VAL A 149 -16.96 -24.28 4.87
CA VAL A 149 -16.02 -24.83 5.84
C VAL A 149 -16.82 -25.74 6.77
N ARG A 150 -16.87 -27.02 6.40
CA ARG A 150 -17.37 -28.12 7.19
C ARG A 150 -16.44 -28.28 8.40
N GLY A 151 -16.98 -27.95 9.57
CA GLY A 151 -16.30 -28.15 10.85
C GLY A 151 -15.84 -29.60 11.05
N GLY A 152 -14.66 -29.77 11.63
CA GLY A 152 -14.11 -31.09 11.88
C GLY A 152 -12.78 -31.04 12.61
N GLY A 153 -12.84 -31.04 13.94
CA GLY A 153 -12.00 -31.89 14.79
C GLY A 153 -10.50 -31.61 14.83
N THR A 154 -10.08 -31.00 15.94
CA THR A 154 -8.77 -31.19 16.55
C THR A 154 -8.45 -32.69 16.70
N ARG A 155 -7.54 -33.22 15.87
CA ARG A 155 -6.78 -34.42 16.19
C ARG A 155 -5.31 -34.19 15.87
N ARG A 156 -4.51 -34.19 16.93
CA ARG A 156 -3.07 -34.38 16.90
C ARG A 156 -2.80 -35.72 16.23
N SER A 157 -2.04 -35.73 15.15
CA SER A 157 -1.37 -36.94 14.69
C SER A 157 0.04 -36.59 14.25
N ALA A 158 1.00 -37.20 14.94
CA ALA A 158 2.37 -37.30 14.53
C ALA A 158 2.47 -38.35 13.41
N SER A 159 3.02 -37.98 12.26
CA SER A 159 3.69 -38.92 11.35
C SER A 159 4.41 -38.12 10.27
N GLY A 160 5.67 -38.49 10.00
CA GLY A 160 6.61 -37.76 9.17
C GLY A 160 6.17 -37.53 7.72
N GLY A 161 6.70 -36.44 7.17
CA GLY A 161 6.55 -36.04 5.78
C GLY A 161 7.59 -34.99 5.46
N THR A 162 8.74 -35.45 4.98
CA THR A 162 9.81 -34.63 4.42
C THR A 162 9.29 -33.94 3.15
N GLY A 163 8.93 -32.66 3.27
CA GLY A 163 8.50 -31.83 2.14
C GLY A 163 8.87 -30.38 2.42
N GLY A 164 9.96 -29.92 1.80
CA GLY A 164 10.55 -28.60 2.01
C GLY A 164 9.64 -27.47 1.55
N GLY A 165 8.85 -26.93 2.48
CA GLY A 165 8.27 -25.61 2.38
C GLY A 165 9.16 -24.62 3.13
N PHE A 166 9.90 -23.78 2.40
CA PHE A 166 10.58 -22.62 2.97
C PHE A 166 9.52 -21.60 3.44
N VAL A 167 9.11 -21.70 4.71
CA VAL A 167 8.51 -20.56 5.42
C VAL A 167 9.63 -19.97 6.27
N SER A 168 10.27 -18.93 5.76
CA SER A 168 11.26 -18.16 6.50
C SER A 168 10.55 -17.41 7.62
N GLY A 169 10.50 -18.05 8.79
CA GLY A 169 10.11 -17.42 10.05
C GLY A 169 11.16 -16.42 10.48
N GLY A 170 10.90 -15.14 10.22
CA GLY A 170 11.59 -14.02 10.87
C GLY A 170 10.87 -13.66 12.16
N GLY A 171 11.10 -14.44 13.22
CA GLY A 171 10.72 -14.03 14.58
C GLY A 171 11.57 -12.83 14.99
N SER A 172 10.92 -11.67 15.19
CA SER A 172 11.54 -10.54 15.87
C SER A 172 10.80 -10.30 17.18
N SER A 173 11.51 -10.55 18.28
CA SER A 173 11.09 -10.22 19.63
C SER A 173 10.94 -8.70 19.77
N GLY A 174 9.71 -8.22 19.70
CA GLY A 174 9.35 -6.86 20.08
C GLY A 174 9.34 -6.75 21.61
N VAL A 175 10.39 -6.16 22.17
CA VAL A 175 10.41 -5.69 23.56
C VAL A 175 9.44 -4.50 23.67
N ILE A 176 8.38 -4.65 24.45
CA ILE A 176 7.54 -3.53 24.87
C ILE A 176 8.34 -2.74 25.92
N VAL A 177 8.94 -1.62 25.51
CA VAL A 177 9.53 -0.64 26.43
C VAL A 177 8.64 0.60 26.44
N ASN A 178 7.99 0.82 27.58
CA ASN A 178 7.32 2.05 28.02
C ASN A 178 6.22 2.64 27.11
N GLY A 179 5.01 2.10 27.23
CA GLY A 179 3.87 2.81 27.85
C GLY A 179 3.64 4.30 27.54
N LYS A 180 3.85 4.75 26.30
CA LYS A 180 3.26 5.99 25.79
C LYS A 180 2.52 5.66 24.51
N GLU A 181 1.19 5.65 24.65
CA GLU A 181 0.26 5.72 23.53
C GLU A 181 0.77 6.78 22.56
N TRP A 182 1.05 6.39 21.32
CA TRP A 182 1.13 7.31 20.22
C TRP A 182 -0.29 7.84 20.00
N ASN A 183 -0.70 8.82 20.82
CA ASN A 183 -1.75 9.72 20.41
C ASN A 183 -1.24 10.39 19.15
N SER A 184 -1.76 9.93 18.01
CA SER A 184 -1.73 10.66 16.76
C SER A 184 -2.14 12.08 17.12
N THR A 185 -1.22 13.03 17.01
CA THR A 185 -1.49 14.45 17.22
C THR A 185 -2.55 14.82 16.21
N GLU A 186 -3.81 14.81 16.65
CA GLU A 186 -4.94 15.34 15.91
C GLU A 186 -4.62 16.82 15.67
N ASP A 187 -4.25 17.15 14.44
CA ASP A 187 -4.10 18.53 14.03
C ASP A 187 -5.53 19.12 13.98
N PRO A 188 -5.93 20.01 14.91
CA PRO A 188 -7.32 20.43 15.06
C PRO A 188 -7.82 21.31 13.90
N ASN A 189 -6.98 21.54 12.89
CA ASN A 189 -7.29 22.41 11.75
C ASN A 189 -7.44 21.67 10.42
N GLU A 190 -7.36 20.33 10.38
CA GLU A 190 -7.82 19.56 9.22
C GLU A 190 -9.36 19.48 9.21
N SER A 191 -10.00 20.59 8.85
CA SER A 191 -11.44 20.68 8.58
C SER A 191 -11.83 20.16 7.19
N GLY A 192 -10.94 19.41 6.54
CA GLY A 192 -11.10 18.94 5.17
C GLY A 192 -11.75 17.56 5.07
N THR A 193 -13.07 17.54 4.88
CA THR A 193 -13.83 16.47 4.18
C THR A 193 -13.62 15.01 4.63
N GLY A 194 -14.54 14.52 5.46
CA GLY A 194 -14.91 13.10 5.48
C GLY A 194 -14.30 12.29 6.63
N SER A 195 -14.83 12.50 7.84
CA SER A 195 -14.61 11.66 9.02
C SER A 195 -15.13 10.22 8.79
N TRP A 196 -14.36 9.41 8.07
CA TRP A 196 -14.48 7.95 8.00
C TRP A 196 -13.21 7.24 8.53
N SER A 197 -12.19 7.96 8.99
CA SER A 197 -10.89 7.40 9.37
C SER A 197 -10.70 7.12 10.86
N LYS A 198 -11.67 7.37 11.75
CA LYS A 198 -11.54 6.94 13.17
C LYS A 198 -11.34 5.43 13.33
N SER A 199 -11.73 4.65 12.33
CA SER A 199 -11.58 3.19 12.32
C SER A 199 -10.31 2.69 11.60
N GLY A 200 -9.52 3.57 10.97
CA GLY A 200 -8.30 3.18 10.21
C GLY A 200 -8.56 2.49 8.86
N TRP A 201 -9.80 2.48 8.38
CA TRP A 201 -10.18 1.91 7.08
C TRP A 201 -10.16 2.97 6.00
N LYS A 202 -9.47 2.70 4.88
CA LYS A 202 -9.51 3.54 3.66
C LYS A 202 -9.85 2.66 2.45
N TRP A 203 -10.78 3.12 1.63
CA TRP A 203 -11.02 2.52 0.31
C TRP A 203 -9.82 2.76 -0.60
N THR A 204 -9.34 1.74 -1.31
CA THR A 204 -8.34 1.98 -2.36
C THR A 204 -8.99 2.75 -3.49
N ARG A 205 -8.46 3.93 -3.81
CA ARG A 205 -8.99 4.74 -4.92
C ARG A 205 -8.21 4.44 -6.20
N PRO A 206 -8.87 4.38 -7.37
CA PRO A 206 -8.18 4.45 -8.65
C PRO A 206 -7.19 5.62 -8.73
N SER A 207 -7.58 6.79 -8.19
CA SER A 207 -6.77 8.01 -8.19
C SER A 207 -5.50 7.93 -7.34
N ASP A 208 -5.42 7.01 -6.38
CA ASP A 208 -4.21 6.83 -5.56
C ASP A 208 -3.05 6.30 -6.42
N ASN A 209 -3.34 5.58 -7.51
CA ASN A 209 -2.34 4.89 -8.32
C ASN A 209 -2.27 5.37 -9.79
N LYS A 210 -3.29 6.08 -10.28
CA LYS A 210 -3.41 6.51 -11.69
C LYS A 210 -3.85 7.95 -11.81
N LYS A 211 -3.39 8.64 -12.86
CA LYS A 211 -3.91 9.98 -13.21
C LYS A 211 -5.29 9.84 -13.85
N THR A 212 -6.14 10.87 -13.74
CA THR A 212 -7.51 10.88 -14.27
C THR A 212 -7.59 10.52 -15.77
N GLY A 213 -6.60 10.91 -16.57
CA GLY A 213 -6.52 10.59 -18.01
C GLY A 213 -6.13 9.15 -18.34
N GLU A 214 -5.59 8.41 -17.36
CA GLU A 214 -5.15 7.01 -17.50
C GLU A 214 -6.20 6.02 -16.97
N MET A 215 -7.27 6.52 -16.35
CA MET A 215 -8.35 5.69 -15.82
C MET A 215 -9.28 5.20 -16.92
N ASN A 216 -9.60 3.90 -16.89
CA ASN A 216 -10.65 3.35 -17.71
C ASN A 216 -12.05 3.76 -17.21
N ASP A 217 -13.09 3.43 -17.97
CA ASP A 217 -14.46 3.88 -17.66
C ASP A 217 -15.00 3.27 -16.36
N VAL A 218 -14.63 2.03 -16.03
CA VAL A 218 -15.00 1.37 -14.76
C VAL A 218 -14.35 2.08 -13.57
N GLU A 219 -13.05 2.38 -13.68
CA GLU A 219 -12.29 3.12 -12.67
C GLU A 219 -12.85 4.52 -12.46
N ARG A 220 -13.17 5.24 -13.55
CA ARG A 220 -13.78 6.57 -13.48
C ARG A 220 -15.16 6.55 -12.84
N ALA A 221 -15.98 5.54 -13.17
CA ALA A 221 -17.29 5.34 -12.55
C ALA A 221 -17.17 5.05 -11.04
N ALA A 222 -16.23 4.18 -10.65
CA ALA A 222 -15.94 3.86 -9.26
C ALA A 222 -15.46 5.10 -8.48
N GLU A 223 -14.52 5.85 -9.05
CA GLU A 223 -13.99 7.10 -8.48
C GLU A 223 -15.13 8.13 -8.29
N SER A 224 -16.02 8.27 -9.28
CA SER A 224 -17.15 9.18 -9.16
C SER A 224 -18.15 8.75 -8.08
N LEU A 225 -18.36 7.45 -7.88
CA LEU A 225 -19.22 6.93 -6.81
C LEU A 225 -18.58 7.19 -5.44
N LEU A 226 -17.29 6.89 -5.26
CA LEU A 226 -16.56 7.13 -4.02
C LEU A 226 -16.59 8.62 -3.62
N ASN A 227 -16.33 9.52 -4.57
CA ASN A 227 -16.42 10.97 -4.35
C ASN A 227 -17.81 11.41 -3.86
N THR A 228 -18.88 10.74 -4.31
CA THR A 228 -20.26 11.07 -3.89
C THR A 228 -20.52 10.58 -2.45
N LEU A 229 -20.04 9.38 -2.13
CA LEU A 229 -20.19 8.77 -0.80
C LEU A 229 -19.39 9.52 0.27
N GLU A 230 -18.17 9.94 -0.03
CA GLU A 230 -17.30 10.67 0.92
C GLU A 230 -17.83 12.07 1.27
N LYS A 231 -18.55 12.73 0.35
CA LYS A 231 -19.22 14.01 0.63
C LYS A 231 -20.32 13.90 1.68
N GLY A 232 -20.79 12.70 2.01
CA GLY A 232 -21.78 12.44 3.06
C GLY A 232 -23.17 13.07 2.86
N SER A 233 -23.42 13.66 1.69
CA SER A 233 -24.61 14.47 1.38
C SER A 233 -25.25 14.12 0.03
N GLY A 234 -24.80 13.03 -0.60
CA GLY A 234 -25.37 12.57 -1.86
C GLY A 234 -26.83 12.20 -1.70
N GLN A 235 -27.70 12.77 -2.54
CA GLN A 235 -29.10 12.35 -2.62
C GLN A 235 -29.16 10.87 -3.03
N PRO A 236 -30.09 10.06 -2.49
CA PRO A 236 -30.20 8.64 -2.82
C PRO A 236 -30.24 8.37 -4.34
N ASP A 237 -30.92 9.24 -5.09
CA ASP A 237 -31.03 9.16 -6.54
C ASP A 237 -29.69 9.37 -7.26
N GLU A 238 -28.82 10.24 -6.73
CA GLU A 238 -27.49 10.47 -7.30
C GLU A 238 -26.60 9.25 -7.09
N ILE A 239 -26.61 8.67 -5.89
CA ILE A 239 -25.87 7.46 -5.57
C ILE A 239 -26.34 6.32 -6.49
N GLN A 240 -27.66 6.16 -6.65
CA GLN A 240 -28.23 5.12 -7.52
C GLN A 240 -27.82 5.30 -8.99
N LYS A 241 -27.78 6.55 -9.48
CA LYS A 241 -27.27 6.85 -10.83
C LYS A 241 -25.80 6.44 -10.98
N LYS A 242 -24.94 6.79 -10.03
CA LYS A 242 -23.51 6.43 -10.07
C LYS A 242 -23.27 4.91 -9.98
N VAL A 243 -24.03 4.21 -9.14
CA VAL A 243 -24.01 2.74 -9.06
C VAL A 243 -24.43 2.12 -10.40
N THR A 244 -25.45 2.67 -11.05
CA THR A 244 -25.92 2.20 -12.37
C THR A 244 -24.81 2.35 -13.42
N VAL A 245 -24.16 3.51 -13.50
CA VAL A 245 -23.03 3.74 -14.43
C VAL A 245 -21.89 2.76 -14.17
N LEU A 246 -21.55 2.47 -12.91
CA LEU A 246 -20.53 1.48 -12.56
C LEU A 246 -20.93 0.04 -12.98
N ARG A 247 -22.21 -0.32 -12.88
CA ARG A 247 -22.69 -1.63 -13.32
C ARG A 247 -22.66 -1.74 -14.84
N GLU A 248 -23.10 -0.70 -15.55
CA GLU A 248 -23.11 -0.65 -17.00
C GLU A 248 -21.69 -0.75 -17.59
N SER A 249 -20.71 -0.06 -17.00
CA SER A 249 -19.31 -0.14 -17.44
C SER A 249 -18.72 -1.55 -17.24
N ARG A 250 -19.04 -2.24 -16.14
CA ARG A 250 -18.65 -3.65 -15.93
C ARG A 250 -19.31 -4.59 -16.95
N ILE A 251 -20.60 -4.38 -17.26
CA ILE A 251 -21.31 -5.15 -18.28
C ILE A 251 -20.69 -4.91 -19.66
N ALA A 252 -20.33 -3.67 -19.99
CA ALA A 252 -19.65 -3.34 -21.24
C ALA A 252 -18.30 -4.07 -21.35
N ALA A 253 -17.46 -4.05 -20.31
CA ALA A 253 -16.21 -4.81 -20.29
C ALA A 253 -16.43 -6.32 -20.47
N THR A 254 -17.46 -6.86 -19.81
CA THR A 254 -17.85 -8.28 -19.93
C THR A 254 -18.29 -8.63 -21.36
N ARG A 255 -19.00 -7.73 -22.06
CA ARG A 255 -19.43 -7.93 -23.45
C ARG A 255 -18.27 -7.89 -24.45
N GLN A 256 -17.25 -7.09 -24.18
CA GLN A 256 -16.07 -6.97 -25.05
C GLN A 256 -15.05 -8.09 -24.82
N LEU A 257 -15.09 -8.75 -23.65
CA LEU A 257 -14.12 -9.78 -23.28
C LEU A 257 -14.07 -10.96 -24.28
N PRO A 258 -15.20 -11.56 -24.73
CA PRO A 258 -15.15 -12.68 -25.67
C PRO A 258 -14.51 -12.34 -27.02
N GLU A 259 -14.71 -11.11 -27.51
CA GLU A 259 -14.09 -10.63 -28.75
C GLU A 259 -12.57 -10.52 -28.59
N ALA A 260 -12.10 -9.90 -27.51
CA ALA A 260 -10.68 -9.81 -27.21
C ALA A 260 -10.03 -11.18 -27.01
N GLN A 261 -10.74 -12.13 -26.36
CA GLN A 261 -10.29 -13.50 -26.20
C GLN A 261 -10.18 -14.21 -27.56
N LYS A 262 -11.12 -14.01 -28.47
CA LYS A 262 -11.06 -14.54 -29.83
C LYS A 262 -9.87 -13.96 -30.60
N GLU A 263 -9.69 -12.64 -30.58
CA GLU A 263 -8.54 -11.98 -31.23
C GLU A 263 -7.20 -12.54 -30.72
N LEU A 264 -7.11 -12.84 -29.42
CA LEU A 264 -5.94 -13.46 -28.81
C LEU A 264 -5.72 -14.89 -29.33
N ARG A 265 -6.76 -15.74 -29.38
CA ARG A 265 -6.64 -17.11 -29.91
C ARG A 265 -6.12 -17.16 -31.34
N GLU A 266 -6.50 -16.21 -32.19
CA GLU A 266 -6.03 -16.15 -33.59
C GLU A 266 -4.50 -15.99 -33.75
N VAL A 267 -3.77 -15.61 -32.69
CA VAL A 267 -2.31 -15.43 -32.72
C VAL A 267 -1.56 -16.42 -31.83
N LEU A 268 -2.25 -17.29 -31.11
CA LEU A 268 -1.65 -18.30 -30.24
C LEU A 268 -1.51 -19.64 -30.98
N THR A 269 -0.54 -20.44 -30.57
CA THR A 269 -0.52 -21.88 -30.87
C THR A 269 -1.38 -22.65 -29.87
N ASP A 270 -1.78 -23.88 -30.19
CA ASP A 270 -2.59 -24.73 -29.30
C ASP A 270 -1.96 -24.91 -27.91
N GLU A 271 -0.63 -25.08 -27.84
CA GLU A 271 0.10 -25.20 -26.56
C GLU A 271 0.06 -23.90 -25.76
N GLN A 272 0.20 -22.75 -26.42
CA GLN A 272 0.15 -21.44 -25.78
C GLN A 272 -1.27 -21.12 -25.30
N GLU A 273 -2.29 -21.47 -26.09
CA GLU A 273 -3.70 -21.33 -25.72
C GLU A 273 -4.00 -22.11 -24.44
N ALA A 274 -3.59 -23.39 -24.37
CA ALA A 274 -3.77 -24.22 -23.18
C ALA A 274 -3.13 -23.58 -21.92
N MET A 275 -1.93 -23.00 -22.05
CA MET A 275 -1.29 -22.28 -20.95
C MET A 275 -2.07 -21.03 -20.53
N VAL A 276 -2.61 -20.28 -21.49
CA VAL A 276 -3.42 -19.08 -21.21
C VAL A 276 -4.76 -19.42 -20.55
N VAL A 277 -5.37 -20.55 -20.91
CA VAL A 277 -6.54 -21.13 -20.23
C VAL A 277 -6.18 -21.50 -18.78
N LEU A 278 -5.06 -22.18 -18.55
CA LEU A 278 -4.58 -22.53 -17.19
C LEU A 278 -4.32 -21.29 -16.32
N MET A 279 -3.88 -20.18 -16.93
CA MET A 279 -3.72 -18.90 -16.24
C MET A 279 -5.06 -18.17 -15.98
N GLY A 280 -6.17 -18.65 -16.53
CA GLY A 280 -7.53 -18.11 -16.31
C GLY A 280 -7.87 -16.86 -17.13
N TYR A 281 -7.22 -16.65 -18.28
CA TYR A 281 -7.53 -15.54 -19.19
C TYR A 281 -8.42 -15.95 -20.38
N LEU A 282 -8.40 -17.23 -20.74
CA LEU A 282 -9.26 -17.83 -21.76
C LEU A 282 -10.16 -18.89 -21.11
N ASP A 283 -11.36 -19.04 -21.68
CA ASP A 283 -12.37 -20.07 -21.35
C ASP A 283 -12.50 -21.08 -22.49
#